data_AF-A0AA39G997-F1
#
_entry.id   AF-A0AA39G997-F1
#
_cell.length_a   1.000
_cell.length_b   1.000
_cell.length_c   1.000
_cell.angle_alpha   90.00
_cell.angle_beta   90.00
_cell.angle_gamma   90.00
#
_symmetry.space_group_name_H-M   'P 1'
#
loop_
_entity.id
_entity.type
_entity.pdbx_description
1 polymer ?
#
loop_
_entity_poly.entity_id
_entity_poly.type
_entity_poly.pdbx_seq_one_letter_code
_entity_poly.pdbx_strand_id
1 'polypeptide(L)'
;MASLVNPSHNYSLFSVPVAYVLAMWPSVYGKLKAGKVFDPANPREFNEAVKSSESIDKITKNRILRSQAASANAFETLSLFVGGILAANLAGVPIQTTNLLASGYLAFRFIFNITYVWLQDNRKFAVVRSIAFNGSMVCWMTMYIKAGLLLLASSK
;
A
#
# COMPACT_ATOMS: atom_id res chain seq x y z
N MET A 1 -19.55 22.02 16.67
CA MET A 1 -18.69 21.68 15.52
C MET A 1 -19.11 20.29 15.04
N ALA A 2 -19.77 20.17 13.89
CA ALA A 2 -20.06 18.85 13.33
C ALA A 2 -18.73 18.17 12.99
N SER A 3 -18.49 16.95 13.50
CA SER A 3 -17.35 16.16 13.08
C SER A 3 -17.46 15.90 11.59
N LEU A 4 -16.43 16.27 10.81
CA LEU A 4 -16.36 16.00 9.37
C LEU A 4 -16.39 14.49 9.06
N VAL A 5 -16.16 13.64 10.06
CA VAL A 5 -16.20 12.19 9.97
C VAL A 5 -17.26 11.64 10.92
N ASN A 6 -18.30 11.01 10.39
CA ASN A 6 -19.30 10.29 11.19
C ASN A 6 -18.95 8.80 11.22
N PRO A 7 -18.56 8.22 12.37
CA PRO A 7 -18.12 6.83 12.45
C PRO A 7 -19.21 5.80 12.13
N SER A 8 -20.50 6.19 12.04
CA SER A 8 -21.58 5.31 11.62
C SER A 8 -21.66 5.13 10.10
N HIS A 9 -21.03 6.01 9.31
CA HIS A 9 -21.00 5.89 7.86
C HIS A 9 -19.90 4.94 7.41
N ASN A 10 -20.16 4.22 6.33
CA ASN A 10 -19.22 3.28 5.75
C ASN A 10 -18.32 3.99 4.72
N TYR A 11 -17.06 4.19 5.08
CA TYR A 11 -16.06 4.83 4.23
C TYR A 11 -15.10 3.83 3.59
N SER A 12 -15.29 2.54 3.85
CA SER A 12 -14.33 1.50 3.49
C SER A 12 -14.05 1.44 1.98
N LEU A 13 -15.04 1.67 1.11
CA LEU A 13 -14.82 1.68 -0.33
C LEU A 13 -13.97 2.86 -0.82
N PHE A 14 -13.99 4.02 -0.14
CA PHE A 14 -13.11 5.14 -0.47
C PHE A 14 -11.63 4.84 -0.17
N SER A 15 -11.35 3.82 0.65
CA SER A 15 -9.98 3.39 0.89
C SER A 15 -9.34 2.72 -0.34
N VAL A 16 -10.13 2.19 -1.28
CA VAL A 16 -9.63 1.53 -2.49
C VAL A 16 -8.88 2.50 -3.42
N PRO A 17 -9.47 3.64 -3.87
CA PRO A 17 -8.72 4.60 -4.68
C PRO A 17 -7.52 5.20 -3.92
N VAL A 18 -7.62 5.39 -2.60
CA VAL A 18 -6.48 5.87 -1.80
C VAL A 18 -5.35 4.82 -1.77
N ALA A 19 -5.68 3.53 -1.62
CA ALA A 19 -4.72 2.44 -1.66
C ALA A 19 -4.02 2.34 -3.02
N TYR A 20 -4.77 2.53 -4.11
CA TYR A 20 -4.22 2.56 -5.46
C TYR A 20 -3.24 3.73 -5.63
N VAL A 21 -3.60 4.94 -5.16
CA VAL A 21 -2.69 6.09 -5.18
C VAL A 21 -1.44 5.79 -4.36
N LEU A 22 -1.56 5.23 -3.15
CA LEU A 22 -0.41 4.84 -2.33
C LEU A 22 0.48 3.77 -3.00
N ALA A 23 -0.09 2.91 -3.84
CA ALA A 23 0.66 1.91 -4.61
C ALA A 23 1.41 2.55 -5.79
N MET A 24 0.82 3.52 -6.48
CA MET A 24 1.44 4.21 -7.62
C MET A 24 2.50 5.23 -7.20
N TRP A 25 2.21 6.00 -6.16
CA TRP A 25 2.97 7.18 -5.75
C TRP A 25 4.50 6.95 -5.68
N PRO A 26 5.03 5.83 -5.13
CA PRO A 26 6.47 5.62 -5.04
C PRO A 26 7.10 5.49 -6.43
N SER A 27 6.44 4.78 -7.36
CA SER A 27 6.97 4.63 -8.72
C SER A 27 7.03 5.96 -9.47
N VAL A 28 6.00 6.80 -9.31
CA VAL A 28 5.95 8.16 -9.89
C VAL A 28 7.10 9.00 -9.35
N TYR A 29 7.30 9.01 -8.02
CA TYR A 29 8.44 9.69 -7.40
C TYR A 29 9.79 9.24 -8.01
N GLY A 30 10.01 7.92 -8.14
CA GLY A 30 11.25 7.38 -8.69
C GLY A 30 11.51 7.83 -10.13
N LYS A 31 10.48 7.82 -10.98
CA LYS A 31 10.58 8.24 -12.38
C LYS A 31 10.85 9.74 -12.51
N LEU A 32 10.14 10.57 -11.75
CA LEU A 32 10.39 12.01 -11.69
C LEU A 32 11.81 12.32 -11.21
N LYS A 33 12.30 11.57 -10.20
CA LYS A 33 13.64 11.76 -9.66
C LYS A 33 14.75 11.32 -10.63
N ALA A 34 14.49 10.34 -11.49
CA ALA A 34 15.42 9.86 -12.50
C ALA A 34 15.56 10.81 -13.70
N GLY A 35 14.58 11.71 -13.92
CA GLY A 35 14.62 12.70 -14.98
C GLY A 35 14.79 12.05 -16.36
N LYS A 36 15.83 12.46 -17.10
CA LYS A 36 16.11 11.98 -18.47
C LYS A 36 16.43 10.48 -18.58
N VAL A 37 16.73 9.82 -17.46
CA VAL A 37 16.96 8.36 -17.44
C VAL A 37 15.66 7.57 -17.62
N PHE A 38 14.51 8.19 -17.30
CA PHE A 38 13.23 7.57 -17.57
C PHE A 38 12.85 7.77 -19.05
N ASP A 39 12.78 6.67 -19.80
CA ASP A 39 12.24 6.63 -21.15
C ASP A 39 10.75 6.20 -21.12
N PRO A 40 9.81 7.10 -21.46
CA PRO A 40 8.39 6.76 -21.53
C PRO A 40 8.06 5.73 -22.62
N ALA A 41 8.88 5.58 -23.66
CA ALA A 41 8.68 4.58 -24.71
C ALA A 41 9.06 3.17 -24.24
N ASN A 42 10.03 3.06 -23.32
CA ASN A 42 10.53 1.78 -22.79
C ASN A 42 10.44 1.71 -21.25
N PRO A 43 9.25 1.87 -20.65
CA PRO A 43 9.09 2.04 -19.20
C PRO A 43 9.47 0.79 -18.39
N ARG A 44 9.54 -0.39 -19.02
CA ARG A 44 9.91 -1.66 -18.38
C ARG A 44 11.42 -1.79 -18.17
N GLU A 45 12.22 -1.06 -18.94
CA GLU A 45 13.69 -1.06 -18.84
C GLU A 45 14.19 -0.08 -17.76
N PHE A 46 13.28 0.71 -17.18
CA PHE A 46 13.61 1.78 -16.25
C PHE A 46 14.55 1.37 -15.11
N ASN A 47 14.34 0.19 -14.51
CA ASN A 47 15.19 -0.28 -13.42
C ASN A 47 16.64 -0.55 -13.88
N GLU A 48 16.82 -1.10 -15.08
CA GLU A 48 18.14 -1.35 -15.64
C GLU A 48 18.80 -0.04 -16.07
N ALA A 49 18.05 0.87 -16.69
CA ALA A 49 18.52 2.22 -17.03
C ALA A 49 19.03 3.01 -15.80
N VAL A 50 18.32 2.92 -14.66
CA VAL A 50 18.76 3.54 -13.41
C VAL A 50 20.03 2.90 -12.86
N LYS A 51 20.18 1.57 -12.97
CA LYS A 51 21.40 0.87 -12.51
C LYS A 51 22.62 1.27 -13.34
N SER A 52 22.49 1.31 -14.67
CA SER A 52 23.58 1.62 -15.60
C SER A 52 23.93 3.11 -15.69
N SER A 53 22.99 4.00 -15.36
CA SER A 53 23.18 5.45 -15.48
C SER A 53 24.34 6.01 -14.63
N GLU A 54 25.36 6.59 -15.22
CA GLU A 54 26.44 7.26 -14.45
C GLU A 54 26.03 8.63 -13.89
N SER A 55 24.95 9.23 -14.41
CA SER A 55 24.48 10.58 -14.02
C SER A 55 23.71 10.66 -12.70
N ILE A 56 23.53 9.54 -11.99
CA ILE A 56 22.79 9.47 -10.72
C ILE A 56 23.70 8.88 -9.65
N ASP A 57 23.83 9.55 -8.51
CA ASP A 57 24.62 9.06 -7.39
C ASP A 57 24.03 7.76 -6.79
N LYS A 58 24.89 6.99 -6.12
CA LYS A 58 24.53 5.66 -5.59
C LYS A 58 23.36 5.69 -4.60
N ILE A 59 23.26 6.71 -3.76
CA ILE A 59 22.20 6.81 -2.75
C ILE A 59 20.86 7.08 -3.46
N THR A 60 20.85 8.01 -4.40
CA THR A 60 19.66 8.32 -5.21
C THR A 60 19.24 7.13 -6.06
N LYS A 61 20.18 6.40 -6.69
CA LYS A 61 19.87 5.15 -7.43
C LYS A 61 19.14 4.14 -6.54
N ASN A 62 19.71 3.84 -5.37
CA ASN A 62 19.11 2.90 -4.43
C ASN A 62 17.70 3.34 -4.01
N ARG A 63 17.50 4.64 -3.76
CA ARG A 63 16.19 5.20 -3.42
C ARG A 63 15.18 5.05 -4.55
N ILE A 64 15.57 5.32 -5.79
CA ILE A 64 14.71 5.13 -6.98
C ILE A 64 14.34 3.65 -7.13
N LEU A 65 15.30 2.73 -7.03
CA LEU A 65 15.03 1.30 -7.15
C LEU A 65 14.11 0.79 -6.03
N ARG A 66 14.31 1.25 -4.78
CA ARG A 66 13.39 0.95 -3.66
C ARG A 66 11.98 1.50 -3.91
N SER A 67 11.85 2.65 -4.57
CA SER A 67 10.54 3.21 -4.91
C SER A 67 9.77 2.35 -5.93
N GLN A 68 10.46 1.77 -6.92
CA GLN A 68 9.84 0.84 -7.86
C GLN A 68 9.45 -0.48 -7.16
N ALA A 69 10.34 -1.01 -6.31
CA ALA A 69 10.07 -2.19 -5.51
C ALA A 69 8.89 -2.00 -4.53
N ALA A 70 8.78 -0.83 -3.90
CA ALA A 70 7.66 -0.50 -3.02
C ALA A 70 6.32 -0.48 -3.78
N SER A 71 6.32 0.10 -4.99
CA SER A 71 5.13 0.15 -5.85
C SER A 71 4.71 -1.25 -6.29
N ALA A 72 5.65 -2.07 -6.78
CA ALA A 72 5.40 -3.46 -7.16
C ALA A 72 4.80 -4.27 -5.99
N ASN A 73 5.41 -4.16 -4.80
CA ASN A 73 4.93 -4.83 -3.60
C ASN A 73 3.50 -4.43 -3.19
N ALA A 74 3.15 -3.16 -3.37
CA ALA A 74 1.79 -2.69 -3.10
C ALA A 74 0.79 -3.28 -4.10
N PHE A 75 1.15 -3.37 -5.38
CA PHE A 75 0.29 -3.96 -6.42
C PHE A 75 0.09 -5.48 -6.28
N GLU A 76 1.10 -6.23 -5.83
CA GLU A 76 1.02 -7.67 -5.57
C GLU A 76 -0.12 -8.06 -4.62
N THR A 77 -0.53 -7.15 -3.76
CA THR A 77 -1.44 -7.40 -2.64
C THR A 77 -2.65 -6.46 -2.63
N LEU A 78 -2.75 -5.55 -3.59
CA LEU A 78 -3.86 -4.61 -3.72
C LEU A 78 -5.18 -5.33 -3.98
N SER A 79 -5.18 -6.34 -4.85
CA SER A 79 -6.38 -7.13 -5.15
C SER A 79 -6.90 -7.88 -3.93
N LEU A 80 -6.01 -8.40 -3.09
CA LEU A 80 -6.36 -9.07 -1.83
C LEU A 80 -7.06 -8.09 -0.87
N PHE A 81 -6.54 -6.87 -0.75
CA PHE A 81 -7.18 -5.81 0.03
C PHE A 81 -8.57 -5.44 -0.51
N VAL A 82 -8.69 -5.21 -1.83
CA VAL A 82 -9.96 -4.88 -2.47
C VAL A 82 -10.99 -6.00 -2.24
N GLY A 83 -10.61 -7.26 -2.46
CA GLY A 83 -11.50 -8.38 -2.21
C GLY A 83 -11.90 -8.50 -0.73
N GLY A 84 -11.00 -8.19 0.21
CA GLY A 84 -11.30 -8.19 1.64
C GLY A 84 -12.34 -7.12 2.01
N ILE A 85 -12.21 -5.91 1.46
CA ILE A 85 -13.20 -4.84 1.61
C ILE A 85 -14.55 -5.29 1.09
N LEU A 86 -14.61 -5.84 -0.13
CA LEU A 86 -15.86 -6.29 -0.74
C LEU A 86 -16.50 -7.43 0.06
N ALA A 87 -15.71 -8.42 0.48
CA ALA A 87 -16.19 -9.54 1.30
C ALA A 87 -16.75 -9.07 2.64
N ALA A 88 -16.06 -8.18 3.35
CA ALA A 88 -16.53 -7.63 4.62
C ALA A 88 -17.84 -6.84 4.46
N ASN A 89 -17.97 -6.04 3.41
CA ASN A 89 -19.19 -5.30 3.12
C ASN A 89 -20.37 -6.21 2.78
N LEU A 90 -20.16 -7.19 1.89
CA LEU A 90 -21.21 -8.12 1.46
C LEU A 90 -21.68 -9.05 2.58
N ALA A 91 -20.77 -9.49 3.46
CA ALA A 91 -21.10 -10.34 4.61
C ALA A 91 -21.69 -9.56 5.80
N GLY A 92 -21.78 -8.22 5.73
CA GLY A 92 -22.33 -7.41 6.81
C GLY A 92 -21.41 -7.26 8.04
N VAL A 93 -20.09 -7.28 7.85
CA VAL A 93 -19.14 -6.98 8.94
C VAL A 93 -19.40 -5.56 9.47
N PRO A 94 -19.43 -5.34 10.81
CA PRO A 94 -19.75 -4.04 11.39
C PRO A 94 -18.94 -2.88 10.79
N ILE A 95 -19.63 -1.79 10.45
CA ILE A 95 -19.06 -0.62 9.75
C ILE A 95 -17.81 -0.09 10.46
N GLN A 96 -17.84 0.03 11.79
CA GLN A 96 -16.73 0.53 12.58
C GLN A 96 -15.48 -0.37 12.43
N THR A 97 -15.69 -1.69 12.38
CA THR A 97 -14.60 -2.66 12.19
C THR A 97 -14.05 -2.58 10.77
N THR A 98 -14.92 -2.52 9.78
CA THR A 98 -14.52 -2.45 8.36
C THR A 98 -13.76 -1.16 8.06
N ASN A 99 -14.24 -0.01 8.58
CA ASN A 99 -13.54 1.27 8.47
C ASN A 99 -12.19 1.26 9.19
N LEU A 100 -12.09 0.67 10.39
CA LEU A 100 -10.85 0.58 11.15
C LEU A 100 -9.80 -0.27 10.42
N LEU A 101 -10.18 -1.41 9.88
CA LEU A 101 -9.27 -2.27 9.12
C LEU A 101 -8.85 -1.61 7.80
N ALA A 102 -9.76 -0.89 7.14
CA ALA A 102 -9.47 -0.16 5.91
C ALA A 102 -8.49 1.00 6.16
N SER A 103 -8.72 1.81 7.19
CA SER A 103 -7.82 2.91 7.55
C SER A 103 -6.47 2.41 8.07
N GLY A 104 -6.48 1.33 8.86
CA GLY A 104 -5.28 0.65 9.33
C GLY A 104 -4.41 0.16 8.17
N TYR A 105 -5.00 -0.46 7.15
CA TYR A 105 -4.28 -0.85 5.93
C TYR A 105 -3.58 0.34 5.27
N LEU A 106 -4.30 1.45 5.06
CA LEU A 106 -3.74 2.66 4.46
C LEU A 106 -2.60 3.25 5.29
N ALA A 107 -2.77 3.33 6.61
CA ALA A 107 -1.76 3.83 7.53
C ALA A 107 -0.49 2.99 7.48
N PHE A 108 -0.62 1.67 7.55
CA PHE A 108 0.51 0.75 7.43
C PHE A 108 1.20 0.84 6.06
N ARG A 109 0.45 0.99 4.97
CA ARG A 109 1.02 1.22 3.63
C ARG A 109 1.79 2.52 3.52
N PHE A 110 1.27 3.58 4.10
CA PHE A 110 1.96 4.86 4.16
C PHE A 110 3.28 4.73 4.93
N ILE A 111 3.25 4.14 6.13
CA ILE A 111 4.46 3.92 6.95
C ILE A 111 5.46 3.03 6.21
N PHE A 112 5.01 1.96 5.58
CA PHE A 112 5.87 1.07 4.79
C PHE A 112 6.58 1.83 3.67
N ASN A 113 5.84 2.62 2.88
CA ASN A 113 6.40 3.40 1.78
C ASN A 113 7.44 4.41 2.28
N ILE A 114 7.11 5.17 3.33
CA ILE A 114 8.03 6.15 3.95
C ILE A 114 9.31 5.47 4.42
N THR A 115 9.15 4.38 5.17
CA THR A 115 10.27 3.66 5.76
C THR A 115 11.16 3.05 4.67
N TYR A 116 10.55 2.37 3.69
CA TYR A 116 11.30 1.62 2.70
C TYR A 116 12.01 2.52 1.69
N VAL A 117 11.36 3.59 1.22
CA VAL A 117 11.94 4.44 0.19
C VAL A 117 13.00 5.38 0.78
N TRP A 118 12.68 6.08 1.89
CA TRP A 118 13.52 7.17 2.38
C TRP A 118 14.35 6.85 3.62
N LEU A 119 13.87 6.00 4.53
CA LEU A 119 14.56 5.74 5.81
C LEU A 119 15.49 4.52 5.77
N GLN A 120 15.31 3.64 4.79
CA GLN A 120 16.02 2.36 4.66
C GLN A 120 17.53 2.49 4.40
N ASP A 121 18.03 3.71 4.19
CA ASP A 121 19.47 3.97 4.18
C ASP A 121 20.10 3.61 5.54
N ASN A 122 19.34 3.75 6.63
CA ASN A 122 19.68 3.18 7.94
C ASN A 122 19.00 1.82 8.12
N ARG A 123 19.81 0.75 8.19
CA ARG A 123 19.33 -0.64 8.31
C ARG A 123 18.43 -0.90 9.52
N LYS A 124 18.50 -0.10 10.58
CA LYS A 124 17.63 -0.23 11.77
C LYS A 124 16.14 -0.10 11.43
N PHE A 125 15.81 0.65 10.37
CA PHE A 125 14.43 0.82 9.91
C PHE A 125 13.86 -0.40 9.17
N ALA A 126 14.68 -1.42 8.87
CA ALA A 126 14.19 -2.65 8.23
C ALA A 126 13.11 -3.36 9.06
N VAL A 127 13.20 -3.30 10.39
CA VAL A 127 12.20 -3.88 11.30
C VAL A 127 10.88 -3.13 11.19
N VAL A 128 10.91 -1.79 11.21
CA VAL A 128 9.72 -0.94 11.06
C VAL A 128 9.03 -1.21 9.73
N ARG A 129 9.80 -1.33 8.63
CA ARG A 129 9.28 -1.69 7.32
C ARG A 129 8.56 -3.05 7.36
N SER A 130 9.18 -4.07 7.95
CA SER A 130 8.59 -5.40 8.04
C SER A 130 7.32 -5.43 8.89
N ILE A 131 7.30 -4.72 10.02
CA ILE A 131 6.11 -4.60 10.87
C ILE A 131 4.98 -3.90 10.11
N ALA A 132 5.28 -2.79 9.43
CA ALA A 132 4.29 -2.07 8.64
C ALA A 132 3.72 -2.92 7.50
N PHE A 133 4.56 -3.66 6.79
CA PHE A 133 4.11 -4.60 5.76
C PHE A 133 3.15 -5.65 6.34
N ASN A 134 3.56 -6.36 7.39
CA ASN A 134 2.75 -7.41 7.99
C ASN A 134 1.46 -6.85 8.61
N GLY A 135 1.51 -5.66 9.21
CA GLY A 135 0.31 -4.97 9.71
C GLY A 135 -0.72 -4.74 8.61
N SER A 136 -0.28 -4.29 7.43
CA SER A 136 -1.18 -4.16 6.27
C SER A 136 -1.75 -5.51 5.81
N MET A 137 -0.98 -6.60 5.91
CA MET A 137 -1.47 -7.93 5.57
C MET A 137 -2.55 -8.41 6.53
N VAL A 138 -2.33 -8.23 7.83
CA VAL A 138 -3.28 -8.58 8.88
C VAL A 138 -4.60 -7.86 8.68
N CYS A 139 -4.61 -6.60 8.23
CA CYS A 139 -5.85 -5.85 7.99
C CYS A 139 -6.78 -6.55 6.99
N TRP A 140 -6.32 -6.88 5.78
CA TRP A 140 -7.17 -7.51 4.77
C TRP A 140 -7.48 -8.97 5.10
N MET A 141 -6.54 -9.71 5.71
CA MET A 141 -6.81 -11.08 6.18
C MET A 141 -7.93 -11.09 7.22
N THR A 142 -7.92 -10.13 8.16
CA THR A 142 -8.95 -10.00 9.19
C THR A 142 -10.32 -9.71 8.59
N MET A 143 -10.40 -8.92 7.51
CA MET A 143 -11.67 -8.68 6.80
C MET A 143 -12.27 -9.97 6.26
N TYR A 144 -11.47 -10.80 5.57
CA TYR A 144 -11.93 -12.11 5.07
C TYR A 144 -12.36 -13.05 6.19
N ILE A 145 -11.57 -13.14 7.26
CA ILE A 145 -11.88 -14.00 8.41
C ILE A 145 -13.22 -13.58 9.03
N LYS A 146 -13.42 -12.28 9.28
CA LYS A 146 -14.68 -11.78 9.86
C LYS A 146 -15.86 -12.01 8.93
N ALA A 147 -15.70 -11.80 7.63
CA ALA A 147 -16.73 -12.08 6.64
C ALA A 147 -17.12 -13.57 6.64
N GLY A 148 -16.13 -14.47 6.60
CA GLY A 148 -16.37 -15.92 6.61
C GLY A 148 -17.05 -16.41 7.89
N LEU A 149 -16.64 -15.90 9.06
CA LEU A 149 -17.27 -16.25 10.34
C LEU A 149 -18.74 -15.83 10.41
N LEU A 150 -19.09 -14.68 9.85
CA LEU A 150 -20.49 -14.22 9.79
C LEU A 150 -21.32 -15.10 8.86
N LEU A 151 -20.82 -15.39 7.65
CA LEU A 151 -21.52 -16.24 6.69
C LEU A 151 -21.77 -17.66 7.25
N LEU A 152 -20.80 -18.22 7.98
CA LEU A 152 -20.95 -19.51 8.65
C LEU A 152 -21.99 -19.48 9.78
N ALA A 153 -22.16 -18.36 10.47
CA ALA A 153 -23.16 -18.23 11.51
C ALA A 153 -24.58 -18.10 10.93
N SER A 154 -24.72 -17.48 9.76
CA SER A 154 -26.00 -17.27 9.06
C SER A 154 -26.50 -18.48 8.26
N SER A 155 -25.66 -19.51 8.06
CA SER A 155 -26.04 -20.71 7.29
C SER A 155 -26.68 -21.81 8.15
N LYS A 156 -27.07 -21.51 9.40
CA LYS A 156 -27.83 -22.40 10.29
C LYS A 156 -29.27 -21.94 10.37
#